data_AF-A0A3G6UXH5-F1
#
_entry.id   AF-A0A3G6UXH5-F1
#
_cell.length_a   1.000
_cell.length_b   1.000
_cell.length_c   1.000
_cell.angle_alpha   90.00
_cell.angle_beta   90.00
_cell.angle_gamma   90.00
#
_symmetry.space_group_name_H-M   'P 1'
#
loop_
_entity.id
_entity.type
_entity.pdbx_description
1 polymer ?
#
loop_
_entity_poly.entity_id
_entity_poly.type
_entity_poly.pdbx_seq_one_letter_code
_entity_poly.pdbx_strand_id
1 'polypeptide(L)'
;MKLRDLEARLTEQQRLAAHMITDNEFGGKEKTLDDIAEEVGVSRTTLYTWRTNGDFTAYQSALSDAHLNKFRSEVDARLMDLIIKGPSNNGVASIKALELYYGLIGRKTATPLVQIGTKPLTPQLTDDEVAEGLAQMSKKLEQSKVGSVTKFIS
;
A
#
# COMPACT_ATOMS: atom_id res chain seq x y z
N MET A 1 2.77 -2.24 -17.01
CA MET A 1 3.33 -2.10 -18.38
C MET A 1 3.66 -3.50 -18.89
N LYS A 2 3.41 -3.84 -20.16
CA LYS A 2 3.67 -5.21 -20.64
C LYS A 2 5.16 -5.37 -20.91
N LEU A 3 5.72 -6.57 -20.68
CA LEU A 3 7.14 -6.87 -20.84
C LEU A 3 7.69 -6.40 -22.19
N ARG A 4 6.96 -6.67 -23.28
CA ARG A 4 7.29 -6.26 -24.65
C ARG A 4 7.47 -4.75 -24.84
N ASP A 5 6.72 -3.92 -24.10
CA ASP A 5 6.82 -2.47 -24.21
C ASP A 5 8.10 -1.94 -23.55
N LEU A 6 8.59 -2.65 -22.52
CA LEU A 6 9.83 -2.34 -21.82
C LEU A 6 11.04 -2.82 -22.62
N GLU A 7 10.94 -3.99 -23.27
CA GLU A 7 11.99 -4.52 -24.17
C GLU A 7 12.35 -3.54 -25.28
N ALA A 8 11.36 -2.85 -25.85
CA ALA A 8 11.57 -1.91 -26.95
C ALA A 8 12.39 -0.66 -26.56
N ARG A 9 12.51 -0.37 -25.25
CA ARG A 9 13.28 0.78 -24.72
C ARG A 9 14.72 0.45 -24.39
N LEU A 10 15.11 -0.82 -24.48
CA LEU A 10 16.42 -1.31 -24.10
C LEU A 10 17.20 -1.81 -25.31
N THR A 11 18.52 -1.68 -25.24
CA THR A 11 19.40 -2.31 -26.21
C THR A 11 19.40 -3.83 -26.03
N GLU A 12 19.84 -4.57 -27.04
CA GLU A 12 19.98 -6.02 -26.94
C GLU A 12 20.93 -6.45 -25.81
N GLN A 13 22.06 -5.74 -25.64
CA GLN A 13 22.99 -5.99 -24.54
C GLN A 13 22.36 -5.73 -23.17
N GLN A 14 21.55 -4.67 -23.04
CA GLN A 14 20.82 -4.41 -21.79
C GLN A 14 19.80 -5.51 -21.48
N ARG A 15 19.07 -5.99 -22.50
CA ARG A 15 18.12 -7.09 -22.32
C ARG A 15 18.84 -8.36 -21.89
N LEU A 16 19.94 -8.72 -22.56
CA LEU A 16 20.76 -9.88 -22.22
C LEU A 16 21.29 -9.78 -20.79
N ALA A 17 21.88 -8.63 -20.43
CA ALA A 17 22.38 -8.38 -19.07
C ALA A 17 21.28 -8.51 -18.02
N ALA A 18 20.08 -7.96 -18.27
CA ALA A 18 18.96 -8.05 -17.36
C ALA A 18 18.51 -9.51 -17.15
N HIS A 19 18.43 -10.31 -18.23
CA HIS A 19 18.13 -11.74 -18.13
C HIS A 19 19.17 -12.48 -17.30
N MET A 20 20.45 -12.29 -17.60
CA MET A 20 21.54 -12.97 -16.89
C MET A 20 21.57 -12.61 -15.40
N ILE A 21 21.34 -11.34 -15.06
CA ILE A 21 21.25 -10.90 -13.67
C ILE A 21 20.07 -11.59 -12.97
N THR A 22 18.88 -11.54 -13.58
CA THR A 22 17.68 -12.16 -12.98
C THR A 22 17.87 -13.67 -12.81
N ASP A 23 18.32 -14.38 -13.84
CA ASP A 23 18.53 -15.83 -13.77
C ASP A 23 19.57 -16.20 -12.71
N ASN A 24 20.64 -15.42 -12.60
CA ASN A 24 21.66 -15.61 -11.56
C ASN A 24 21.09 -15.37 -10.14
N GLU A 25 20.20 -14.39 -9.95
CA GLU A 25 19.56 -14.13 -8.65
C GLU A 25 18.67 -15.30 -8.21
N PHE A 26 17.91 -15.91 -9.13
CA PHE A 26 17.09 -17.09 -8.84
C PHE A 26 17.90 -18.40 -8.80
N GLY A 27 19.07 -18.44 -9.45
CA GLY A 27 19.96 -19.60 -9.51
C GLY A 27 20.96 -19.70 -8.36
N GLY A 28 20.94 -18.80 -7.37
CA GLY A 28 21.83 -18.87 -6.20
C GLY A 28 23.07 -17.97 -6.26
N LYS A 29 23.15 -17.04 -7.23
CA LYS A 29 24.20 -16.02 -7.38
C LYS A 29 25.60 -16.58 -7.58
N GLU A 30 25.73 -17.53 -8.50
CA GLU A 30 27.02 -18.17 -8.83
C GLU A 30 27.95 -17.24 -9.63
N LYS A 31 27.39 -16.33 -10.45
CA LYS A 31 28.18 -15.36 -11.24
C LYS A 31 28.27 -14.01 -10.54
N THR A 32 29.43 -13.38 -10.59
CA THR A 32 29.61 -11.99 -10.14
C THR A 32 29.13 -11.00 -11.21
N LEU A 33 29.01 -9.72 -10.84
CA LEU A 33 28.71 -8.67 -11.83
C LEU A 33 29.84 -8.45 -12.83
N ASP A 34 31.09 -8.78 -12.46
CA ASP A 34 32.22 -8.69 -13.37
C ASP A 34 32.11 -9.79 -14.45
N ASP A 35 31.80 -11.02 -14.04
CA ASP A 35 31.60 -12.15 -14.97
C ASP A 35 30.45 -11.88 -15.95
N ILE A 36 29.33 -11.34 -15.45
CA ILE A 36 28.19 -10.98 -16.29
C ILE A 36 28.54 -9.84 -17.25
N ALA A 37 29.31 -8.84 -16.80
CA ALA A 37 29.73 -7.74 -17.66
C ALA A 37 30.66 -8.24 -18.78
N GLU A 38 31.58 -9.15 -18.47
CA GLU A 38 32.47 -9.79 -19.45
C GLU A 38 31.69 -10.58 -20.49
N GLU A 39 30.74 -11.42 -20.06
CA GLU A 39 29.93 -12.25 -20.96
C GLU A 39 28.97 -11.43 -21.85
N VAL A 40 28.49 -10.29 -21.36
CA VAL A 40 27.69 -9.33 -22.15
C VAL A 40 28.58 -8.48 -23.09
N GLY A 41 29.89 -8.42 -22.83
CA GLY A 41 30.84 -7.63 -23.61
C GLY A 41 30.82 -6.13 -23.27
N VAL A 42 30.60 -5.78 -22.00
CA VAL A 42 30.58 -4.39 -21.53
C VAL A 42 31.46 -4.20 -20.29
N SER A 43 31.77 -2.95 -19.96
CA SER A 43 32.46 -2.66 -18.70
C SER A 43 31.53 -2.87 -17.50
N ARG A 44 32.09 -3.31 -16.36
CA ARG A 44 31.35 -3.38 -15.09
C ARG A 44 30.68 -2.05 -14.73
N THR A 45 31.35 -0.92 -14.98
CA THR A 45 30.81 0.42 -14.73
C THR A 45 29.57 0.68 -15.58
N THR A 46 29.59 0.30 -16.86
CA THR A 46 28.41 0.39 -17.75
C THR A 46 27.24 -0.40 -17.19
N LEU A 47 27.49 -1.64 -16.75
CA LEU A 47 26.45 -2.50 -16.16
C LEU A 47 25.88 -1.88 -14.88
N TYR A 48 26.72 -1.29 -14.04
CA TYR A 48 26.29 -0.57 -12.84
C TYR A 48 25.40 0.64 -13.18
N THR A 49 25.78 1.45 -14.17
CA THR A 49 24.97 2.57 -14.65
C THR A 49 23.60 2.09 -15.16
N TRP A 50 23.53 1.00 -15.90
CA TRP A 50 22.25 0.45 -16.36
C TRP A 50 21.35 0.03 -15.20
N ARG A 51 21.88 -0.58 -14.15
CA ARG A 51 21.11 -0.95 -12.95
C ARG A 51 20.50 0.25 -12.20
N THR A 52 20.98 1.47 -12.46
CA THR A 52 20.38 2.70 -11.92
C THR A 52 19.37 3.36 -12.87
N ASN A 53 19.27 2.88 -14.12
CA ASN A 53 18.32 3.40 -15.10
C ASN A 53 16.91 2.85 -14.83
N GLY A 54 15.91 3.73 -14.91
CA GLY A 54 14.52 3.38 -14.62
C GLY A 54 13.91 2.37 -15.60
N ASP A 55 14.21 2.46 -16.90
CA ASP A 55 13.69 1.52 -17.90
C ASP A 55 14.32 0.12 -17.71
N PHE A 56 15.61 0.06 -17.43
CA PHE A 56 16.31 -1.19 -17.12
C PHE A 56 15.76 -1.85 -15.85
N THR A 57 15.57 -1.06 -14.79
CA THR A 57 15.01 -1.53 -13.51
C THR A 57 13.58 -2.03 -13.68
N ALA A 58 12.74 -1.30 -14.43
CA ALA A 58 11.37 -1.71 -14.71
C ALA A 58 11.32 -3.02 -15.50
N TYR A 59 12.21 -3.19 -16.48
CA TYR A 59 12.33 -4.43 -17.24
C TYR A 59 12.79 -5.60 -16.35
N GLN A 60 13.83 -5.40 -15.54
CA GLN A 60 14.32 -6.43 -14.61
C GLN A 60 13.22 -6.84 -13.60
N SER A 61 12.45 -5.89 -13.08
CA SER A 61 11.31 -6.19 -12.20
C SER A 61 10.26 -7.05 -12.91
N ALA A 62 9.91 -6.72 -14.15
CA ALA A 62 8.95 -7.48 -14.93
C ALA A 62 9.47 -8.91 -15.26
N LEU A 63 10.77 -9.08 -15.47
CA LEU A 63 11.40 -10.39 -15.61
C LEU A 63 11.31 -11.20 -14.30
N SER A 64 11.62 -10.57 -13.16
CA SER A 64 11.51 -11.21 -11.85
C SER A 64 10.07 -11.63 -11.54
N ASP A 65 9.08 -10.80 -11.87
CA ASP A 65 7.66 -11.15 -11.72
C ASP A 65 7.27 -12.35 -12.60
N ALA A 66 7.73 -12.36 -13.86
CA ALA A 66 7.50 -13.49 -14.76
C ALA A 66 8.17 -14.76 -14.24
N HIS A 67 9.36 -14.66 -13.66
CA HIS A 67 10.09 -15.77 -13.06
C HIS A 67 9.38 -16.32 -11.82
N LEU A 68 8.95 -15.43 -10.92
CA LEU A 68 8.19 -15.80 -9.71
C LEU A 68 6.88 -16.51 -10.06
N ASN A 69 6.19 -16.06 -11.12
CA ASN A 69 4.96 -16.69 -11.59
C ASN A 69 5.16 -18.15 -12.05
N LYS A 70 6.37 -18.55 -12.47
CA LYS A 70 6.66 -19.96 -12.80
C LYS A 70 6.56 -20.87 -11.57
N PHE A 71 6.91 -20.36 -10.40
CA PHE A 71 6.82 -21.10 -9.13
C PHE A 71 5.42 -21.11 -8.53
N ARG A 72 4.43 -20.50 -9.19
CA ARG A 72 3.10 -20.30 -8.61
C ARG A 72 2.46 -21.61 -8.16
N SER A 73 2.48 -22.63 -9.02
CA SER A 73 1.90 -23.94 -8.72
C SER A 73 2.61 -24.63 -7.56
N GLU A 74 3.94 -24.48 -7.44
CA GLU A 74 4.70 -25.06 -6.33
C GLU A 74 4.37 -24.35 -5.01
N VAL A 75 4.35 -23.01 -5.01
CA VAL A 75 3.98 -22.21 -3.82
C VAL A 75 2.55 -22.55 -3.37
N ASP A 76 1.60 -22.66 -4.30
CA ASP A 76 0.23 -23.05 -3.99
C ASP A 76 0.15 -24.48 -3.42
N ALA A 77 0.96 -25.41 -3.93
CA ALA A 77 1.06 -26.76 -3.36
C ALA A 77 1.62 -26.75 -1.92
N ARG A 78 2.66 -25.95 -1.65
CA ARG A 78 3.22 -25.77 -0.29
C ARG A 78 2.20 -25.15 0.67
N LEU A 79 1.39 -24.21 0.18
CA LEU A 79 0.29 -23.64 0.96
C LEU A 79 -0.72 -24.72 1.36
N MET A 80 -1.09 -25.60 0.43
CA MET A 80 -2.01 -26.72 0.71
C MET A 80 -1.40 -27.72 1.70
N ASP A 81 -0.11 -28.02 1.59
CA ASP A 81 0.59 -28.86 2.56
C ASP A 81 0.51 -28.29 3.99
N LEU A 82 0.69 -26.97 4.16
CA LEU A 82 0.55 -26.31 5.47
C LEU A 82 -0.87 -26.36 6.04
N ILE A 83 -1.88 -26.47 5.18
CA ILE A 83 -3.29 -26.61 5.59
C ILE A 83 -3.58 -28.05 5.98
N ILE A 84 -3.13 -29.03 5.18
CA ILE A 84 -3.49 -30.44 5.34
C ILE A 84 -2.61 -31.13 6.40
N LYS A 85 -1.30 -30.95 6.31
CA LYS A 85 -0.31 -31.64 7.16
C LYS A 85 0.06 -30.82 8.39
N GLY A 86 -0.09 -29.49 8.30
CA GLY A 86 0.37 -28.57 9.33
C GLY A 86 1.88 -28.31 9.26
N PRO A 87 2.36 -27.25 9.91
CA PRO A 87 3.77 -26.84 9.85
C PRO A 87 4.73 -27.85 10.50
N SER A 88 4.24 -28.68 11.42
CA SER A 88 5.01 -29.72 12.11
C SER A 88 4.61 -31.13 11.70
N ASN A 89 3.90 -31.30 10.57
CA ASN A 89 3.37 -32.60 10.11
C ASN A 89 2.52 -33.34 11.16
N ASN A 90 1.86 -32.59 12.06
CA ASN A 90 1.03 -33.12 13.14
C ASN A 90 -0.47 -33.17 12.77
N GLY A 91 -0.82 -32.83 11.52
CA GLY A 91 -2.20 -32.75 11.04
C GLY A 91 -2.98 -31.52 11.53
N VAL A 92 -2.34 -30.62 12.29
CA VAL A 92 -2.95 -29.38 12.76
C VAL A 92 -2.70 -28.28 11.72
N ALA A 93 -3.76 -27.85 11.05
CA ALA A 93 -3.69 -26.83 10.01
C ALA A 93 -3.07 -25.52 10.53
N SER A 94 -2.23 -24.88 9.70
CA SER A 94 -1.77 -23.52 9.98
C SER A 94 -2.92 -22.52 9.79
N ILE A 95 -3.31 -21.83 10.87
CA ILE A 95 -4.31 -20.76 10.84
C ILE A 95 -3.93 -19.68 9.82
N LYS A 96 -2.63 -19.35 9.74
CA LYS A 96 -2.14 -18.36 8.78
C LYS A 96 -2.29 -18.84 7.33
N ALA A 97 -2.05 -20.11 7.07
CA ALA A 97 -2.22 -20.69 5.74
C ALA A 97 -3.70 -20.67 5.31
N LEU A 98 -4.62 -20.98 6.23
CA LEU A 98 -6.07 -20.85 6.00
C LEU A 98 -6.47 -19.41 5.68
N GLU A 99 -5.98 -18.44 6.46
CA GLU A 99 -6.23 -17.01 6.22
C GLU A 99 -5.73 -16.56 4.83
N LEU A 100 -4.52 -16.99 4.44
CA LEU A 100 -3.94 -16.69 3.13
C LEU A 100 -4.74 -17.32 1.99
N TYR A 101 -5.18 -18.57 2.14
CA TYR A 101 -6.03 -19.25 1.17
C TYR A 101 -7.37 -18.52 0.98
N TYR A 102 -8.06 -18.17 2.07
CA TYR A 102 -9.30 -17.39 1.99
C TYR A 102 -9.10 -15.99 1.40
N GLY A 103 -7.94 -15.38 1.67
CA GLY A 103 -7.53 -14.13 1.03
C GLY A 103 -7.37 -14.29 -0.49
N LEU A 104 -6.71 -15.36 -0.94
CA LEU A 104 -6.48 -15.64 -2.35
C LEU A 104 -7.78 -15.83 -3.15
N ILE A 105 -8.75 -16.56 -2.58
CA ILE A 105 -10.04 -16.81 -3.24
C ILE A 105 -11.06 -15.67 -3.03
N GLY A 106 -10.63 -14.54 -2.46
CA GLY A 106 -11.47 -13.35 -2.26
C GLY A 106 -12.59 -13.53 -1.22
N ARG A 107 -12.50 -14.54 -0.36
CA ARG A 107 -13.50 -14.79 0.70
C ARG A 107 -13.14 -14.15 2.04
N LYS A 108 -11.99 -13.49 2.13
CA LYS A 108 -11.61 -12.71 3.31
C LYS A 108 -12.36 -11.38 3.31
N THR A 109 -13.34 -11.24 4.19
CA THR A 109 -14.03 -9.97 4.41
C THR A 109 -13.14 -9.03 5.24
N ALA A 110 -12.70 -7.93 4.65
CA ALA A 110 -12.14 -6.82 5.42
C ALA A 110 -13.32 -5.97 5.92
N THR A 111 -13.54 -5.90 7.22
CA THR A 111 -14.50 -4.94 7.79
C THR A 111 -13.85 -3.55 7.71
N PRO A 112 -14.34 -2.62 6.88
CA PRO A 112 -13.79 -1.27 6.86
C PRO A 112 -14.11 -0.62 8.20
N LEU A 113 -13.07 -0.22 8.94
CA LEU A 113 -13.25 0.72 10.04
C LEU A 113 -13.65 2.06 9.44
N VAL A 114 -14.93 2.39 9.52
CA VAL A 114 -15.39 3.75 9.22
C VAL A 114 -14.81 4.64 10.31
N GLN A 115 -13.72 5.35 10.00
CA GLN A 115 -13.30 6.49 10.79
C GLN A 115 -14.36 7.57 10.59
N ILE A 116 -15.37 7.57 11.46
CA ILE A 116 -16.24 8.72 11.62
C ILE A 116 -15.34 9.81 12.21
N GLY A 117 -14.79 10.66 11.35
CA GLY A 117 -14.17 11.89 11.79
C GLY A 117 -15.21 12.61 12.64
N THR A 118 -14.92 12.77 13.92
CA THR A 118 -15.73 13.59 14.82
C THR A 118 -15.60 15.05 14.37
N LYS A 119 -16.33 15.41 13.31
CA LYS A 119 -16.67 16.80 13.07
C LYS A 119 -17.60 17.16 14.22
N PRO A 120 -17.23 18.07 15.14
CA PRO A 120 -18.12 18.44 16.22
C PRO A 120 -19.45 18.90 15.62
N LEU A 121 -20.56 18.33 16.09
CA LEU A 121 -21.91 18.62 15.60
C LEU A 121 -22.36 20.06 15.92
N THR A 122 -21.55 20.82 16.66
CA THR A 122 -21.82 22.20 17.05
C THR A 122 -20.58 23.04 16.74
N PRO A 123 -20.75 24.22 16.11
CA PRO A 123 -19.74 25.27 16.20
C PRO A 123 -19.48 25.48 17.71
N GLN A 124 -18.24 25.28 18.16
CA GLN A 124 -17.87 25.74 19.49
C GLN A 124 -17.91 27.26 19.43
N LEU A 125 -18.99 27.83 19.98
CA LEU A 125 -19.11 29.28 20.09
C LEU A 125 -17.93 29.76 20.94
N THR A 126 -17.18 30.73 20.43
CA THR A 126 -16.05 31.31 21.17
C THR A 126 -16.57 32.09 22.38
N ASP A 127 -15.72 32.30 23.39
CA ASP A 127 -16.11 33.06 24.60
C ASP A 127 -16.70 34.44 24.27
N ASP A 128 -16.25 35.04 23.16
CA ASP A 128 -16.77 36.30 22.63
C ASP A 128 -18.22 36.18 22.13
N GLU A 129 -18.56 35.10 21.41
CA GLU A 129 -19.92 34.86 20.90
C GLU A 129 -20.89 34.55 22.05
N VAL A 130 -20.42 33.91 23.12
CA VAL A 130 -21.20 33.70 24.35
C VAL A 130 -21.45 35.02 25.07
N ALA A 131 -20.45 35.91 25.15
CA ALA A 131 -20.59 37.22 25.76
C ALA A 131 -21.60 38.11 25.02
N GLU A 132 -21.56 38.11 23.68
CA GLU A 132 -22.54 38.82 22.86
C GLU A 132 -23.96 38.27 23.05
N GLY A 133 -24.11 36.93 23.11
CA GLY A 133 -25.39 36.28 23.37
C GLY A 133 -26.00 36.69 24.72
N LEU A 134 -25.18 36.72 25.78
CA LEU A 134 -25.60 37.16 27.11
C LEU A 134 -26.01 38.64 27.14
N ALA A 135 -25.29 39.50 26.43
CA ALA A 135 -25.62 40.93 26.31
C ALA A 135 -26.93 41.17 25.55
N GLN A 136 -27.22 40.37 24.51
CA GLN A 136 -28.49 40.45 23.79
C GLN A 136 -29.66 39.96 24.66
N MET A 137 -29.44 38.91 25.45
CA MET A 137 -30.46 38.39 26.38
C MET A 137 -30.76 39.37 27.52
N SER A 138 -29.74 40.01 28.11
CA SER A 138 -29.93 41.01 29.15
C SER A 138 -30.72 42.22 28.64
N LYS A 139 -30.40 42.70 27.44
CA LYS A 139 -31.11 43.80 26.78
C LYS A 139 -32.59 43.45 26.52
N LYS A 140 -32.90 42.21 26.10
CA LYS A 140 -34.28 41.74 25.94
C LYS A 140 -35.03 41.65 27.27
N LEU A 141 -34.36 41.23 28.34
CA LEU A 141 -34.94 41.19 29.69
C LEU A 141 -35.24 42.61 30.23
N GLU A 142 -34.38 43.58 29.96
CA GLU A 142 -34.65 44.99 30.33
C GLU A 142 -35.83 45.57 29.54
N GLN A 143 -35.90 45.32 28.23
CA GLN A 143 -37.03 45.74 27.40
C GLN A 143 -38.35 45.08 27.84
N SER A 144 -38.30 43.84 28.33
CA SER A 144 -39.45 43.14 28.91
C SER A 144 -39.89 43.71 30.26
N LYS A 145 -38.96 44.23 31.08
CA LYS A 145 -39.30 44.85 32.38
C LYS A 145 -39.94 46.23 32.21
N VAL A 146 -39.53 47.01 31.21
CA VAL A 146 -40.13 48.33 30.91
C VAL A 146 -41.59 48.18 30.43
N GLY A 147 -41.93 47.11 29.72
CA GLY A 147 -43.32 46.85 29.28
C GLY A 147 -44.31 46.42 30.37
N SER A 148 -43.83 46.00 31.55
CA SER A 148 -44.69 45.53 32.65
C SER A 148 -44.99 46.60 33.71
N VAL A 149 -44.20 47.68 33.79
CA VAL A 149 -44.38 48.76 34.78
C VAL A 149 -45.37 49.83 34.32
N THR A 150 -45.54 50.04 33.01
CA THR A 150 -46.49 51.04 32.47
C THR A 150 -47.96 50.60 32.48
N LYS A 151 -48.26 49.33 32.77
CA LYS A 151 -49.64 48.79 32.79
C LYS A 151 -50.32 48.81 34.18
N PHE A 152 -49.67 49.36 35.21
CA PHE A 152 -50.19 49.41 36.59
C PHE A 152 -50.36 50.85 37.14
N ILE A 153 -50.32 51.88 36.28
CA ILE A 153 -50.69 53.25 36.64
C ILE A 153 -51.76 53.75 35.67
N SER A 154 -52.97 53.20 35.78
CA SER A 154 -54.23 53.83 35.37
C SER A 154 -55.37 53.28 36.21
#